data_AF-Q93AK6-F1
#
_entry.id   AF-Q93AK6-F1
#
_cell.length_a   1.000
_cell.length_b   1.000
_cell.length_c   1.000
_cell.angle_alpha   90.00
_cell.angle_beta   90.00
_cell.angle_gamma   90.00
#
_symmetry.space_group_name_H-M   'P 1'
#
loop_
_entity.id
_entity.type
_entity.pdbx_description
1 polymer ?
#
loop_
_entity_poly.entity_id
_entity_poly.type
_entity_poly.pdbx_seq_one_letter_code
_entity_poly.pdbx_strand_id
1 'polypeptide(L)'
;GDNIYNNGEIEKINEVFERPYQPLLKNGVKFHACLGNHDIRTDNGVPQVKYPGFNMQGRYYTFSQNKVQFFALDTNGNADWKNQLIWLDKELSLSKAPWKVVFGHHPIYSSGHYGNNTSFIKTFTPLFKKYNVQLYINGHEH
;
A
#
# COMPACT_ATOMS: atom_id res chain seq x y z
N GLY A 1 1.49 0.66 -5.60
CA GLY A 1 1.73 -0.76 -5.87
C GLY A 1 1.86 -0.92 -7.36
N ASP A 2 2.76 -1.79 -7.78
CA ASP A 2 3.28 -1.88 -9.14
C ASP A 2 3.82 -0.52 -9.59
N ASN A 3 4.73 0.01 -8.77
CA ASN A 3 5.27 1.36 -8.95
C ASN A 3 6.26 1.40 -10.13
N ILE A 4 6.97 0.30 -10.40
CA ILE A 4 7.93 0.19 -11.50
C ILE A 4 7.76 -1.14 -12.23
N TYR A 5 7.30 -1.07 -13.48
CA TYR A 5 7.19 -2.23 -14.36
C TYR A 5 8.52 -2.56 -15.07
N ASN A 6 8.84 -3.83 -15.34
CA ASN A 6 8.00 -5.02 -15.12
C ASN A 6 8.37 -5.79 -13.85
N ASN A 7 9.50 -5.51 -13.23
CA ASN A 7 10.01 -6.32 -12.12
C ASN A 7 10.45 -5.49 -10.91
N GLY A 8 10.07 -4.21 -10.86
CA GLY A 8 10.46 -3.34 -9.77
C GLY A 8 11.88 -2.78 -9.87
N GLU A 9 12.45 -2.72 -11.08
CA GLU A 9 13.85 -2.34 -11.31
C GLU A 9 14.09 -0.85 -10.97
N ILE A 10 14.72 -0.58 -9.83
CA ILE A 10 14.86 0.79 -9.30
C ILE A 10 15.66 1.72 -10.23
N GLU A 11 16.49 1.15 -11.10
CA GLU A 11 17.24 1.87 -12.13
C GLU A 11 16.32 2.66 -13.08
N LYS A 12 15.05 2.24 -13.22
CA LYS A 12 14.05 2.91 -14.05
C LYS A 12 13.33 4.06 -13.35
N ILE A 13 13.57 4.30 -12.05
CA ILE A 13 12.80 5.26 -11.23
C ILE A 13 12.74 6.65 -11.87
N ASN A 14 13.82 7.10 -12.52
CA ASN A 14 13.85 8.40 -13.16
C ASN A 14 12.84 8.47 -14.33
N GLU A 15 12.84 7.45 -15.19
CA GLU A 15 12.03 7.44 -16.40
C GLU A 15 10.54 7.30 -16.11
N VAL A 16 10.18 6.46 -15.13
CA VAL A 16 8.79 6.05 -14.86
C VAL A 16 8.13 6.81 -13.70
N PHE A 17 8.91 7.45 -12.84
CA PHE A 17 8.38 8.18 -11.68
C PHE A 17 8.90 9.62 -11.59
N GLU A 18 10.21 9.84 -11.48
CA GLU A 18 10.71 11.19 -11.17
C GLU A 18 10.44 12.19 -12.29
N ARG A 19 10.65 11.81 -13.55
CA ARG A 19 10.41 12.68 -14.71
C ARG A 19 8.91 12.91 -14.95
N PRO A 20 8.03 11.88 -14.99
CA PRO A 20 6.58 12.10 -15.17
C PRO A 20 5.95 12.94 -14.06
N TYR A 21 6.36 12.72 -12.81
CA TYR A 21 5.81 13.43 -11.64
C TYR A 21 6.64 14.64 -11.21
N GLN A 22 7.61 15.08 -12.02
CA GLN A 22 8.52 16.18 -11.70
C GLN A 22 7.78 17.46 -11.21
N PRO A 23 6.67 17.89 -11.83
CA PRO A 23 5.95 19.07 -11.35
C PRO A 23 5.40 18.89 -9.93
N LEU A 24 4.90 17.70 -9.59
CA LEU A 24 4.37 17.42 -8.25
C LEU A 24 5.49 17.33 -7.22
N LEU A 25 6.60 16.67 -7.57
CA LEU A 25 7.79 16.58 -6.73
C LEU A 25 8.39 17.97 -6.44
N LYS A 26 8.49 18.83 -7.45
CA LYS A 26 8.95 20.23 -7.29
C LYS A 26 8.03 21.06 -6.39
N ASN A 27 6.73 20.76 -6.36
CA ASN A 27 5.75 21.38 -5.46
C ASN A 27 5.68 20.70 -4.08
N GLY A 28 6.61 19.80 -3.75
CA GLY A 28 6.70 19.18 -2.44
C GLY A 28 5.61 18.15 -2.15
N VAL A 29 4.92 17.64 -3.18
CA VAL A 29 3.93 16.57 -3.02
C VAL A 29 4.66 15.30 -2.58
N LYS A 30 4.23 14.73 -1.44
CA LYS A 30 4.73 13.45 -0.94
C LYS A 30 3.94 12.31 -1.55
N PHE A 31 4.65 11.36 -2.16
CA PHE A 31 4.07 10.11 -2.62
C PHE A 31 4.26 9.05 -1.54
N HIS A 32 3.17 8.41 -1.14
CA HIS A 32 3.18 7.29 -0.19
C HIS A 32 2.85 6.01 -0.94
N ALA A 33 3.87 5.20 -1.24
CA ALA A 33 3.70 3.99 -2.03
C ALA A 33 3.39 2.75 -1.16
N CYS A 34 2.85 1.72 -1.79
CA CYS A 34 2.83 0.34 -1.30
C CYS A 34 3.42 -0.56 -2.39
N LEU A 35 3.86 -1.77 -2.03
CA LEU A 35 4.38 -2.73 -3.01
C LEU A 35 3.25 -3.47 -3.71
N GLY A 36 3.38 -3.67 -5.02
CA GLY A 36 2.60 -4.63 -5.81
C GLY A 36 3.43 -5.86 -6.21
N ASN A 37 2.81 -6.77 -6.95
CA ASN A 37 3.43 -8.04 -7.32
C ASN A 37 4.55 -7.89 -8.36
N HIS A 38 4.58 -6.79 -9.13
CA HIS A 38 5.70 -6.48 -9.99
C HIS A 38 6.89 -5.95 -9.19
N ASP A 39 6.65 -5.19 -8.14
CA ASP A 39 7.70 -4.53 -7.35
C ASP A 39 8.59 -5.52 -6.58
N ILE A 40 8.02 -6.64 -6.14
CA ILE A 40 8.73 -7.62 -5.31
C ILE A 40 9.60 -8.59 -6.12
N ARG A 41 9.59 -8.53 -7.45
CA ARG A 41 10.36 -9.44 -8.32
C ARG A 41 11.86 -9.14 -8.27
N THR A 42 12.24 -7.90 -7.99
CA THR A 42 13.63 -7.49 -7.78
C THR A 42 13.89 -7.33 -6.29
N ASP A 43 14.82 -8.14 -5.76
CA ASP A 43 15.30 -8.08 -4.36
C ASP A 43 14.16 -7.92 -3.34
N ASN A 44 13.05 -8.63 -3.55
CA ASN A 44 11.85 -8.55 -2.73
C ASN A 44 11.36 -7.10 -2.44
N GLY A 45 11.50 -6.19 -3.41
CA GLY A 45 11.07 -4.80 -3.29
C GLY A 45 11.89 -3.94 -2.32
N VAL A 46 13.00 -4.46 -1.77
CA VAL A 46 13.87 -3.74 -0.83
C VAL A 46 14.36 -2.39 -1.40
N PRO A 47 14.78 -2.29 -2.67
CA PRO A 47 15.19 -1.00 -3.23
C PRO A 47 14.08 0.04 -3.23
N GLN A 48 12.84 -0.35 -3.54
CA GLN A 48 11.70 0.57 -3.54
C GLN A 48 11.28 0.99 -2.13
N VAL A 49 11.30 0.08 -1.16
CA VAL A 49 11.05 0.42 0.25
C VAL A 49 12.06 1.46 0.75
N LYS A 50 13.32 1.37 0.31
CA LYS A 50 14.39 2.31 0.66
C LYS A 50 14.38 3.61 -0.13
N TYR A 51 13.64 3.68 -1.24
CA TYR A 51 13.64 4.86 -2.10
C TYR A 51 12.91 6.03 -1.41
N PRO A 52 13.61 7.16 -1.12
CA PRO A 52 13.04 8.23 -0.31
C PRO A 52 11.78 8.87 -0.92
N GLY A 53 11.68 8.93 -2.25
CA GLY A 53 10.54 9.54 -2.95
C GLY A 53 9.21 8.81 -2.74
N PHE A 54 9.24 7.55 -2.30
CA PHE A 54 8.05 6.74 -2.02
C PHE A 54 7.56 6.83 -0.57
N ASN A 55 8.32 7.49 0.31
CA ASN A 55 7.96 7.75 1.72
C ASN A 55 7.43 6.50 2.46
N MET A 56 8.01 5.34 2.13
CA MET A 56 7.71 4.07 2.78
C MET A 56 8.52 3.96 4.07
N GLN A 57 7.91 3.44 5.14
CA GLN A 57 8.59 3.16 6.42
C GLN A 57 8.79 1.65 6.64
N GLY A 58 8.58 0.87 5.58
CA GLY A 58 8.51 -0.59 5.59
C GLY A 58 7.57 -1.07 4.50
N ARG A 59 7.38 -2.39 4.41
CA ARG A 59 6.44 -3.01 3.45
C ARG A 59 4.98 -2.70 3.81
N TYR A 60 4.71 -2.52 5.09
CA TYR A 60 3.48 -1.98 5.64
C TYR A 60 3.84 -0.90 6.67
N TYR A 61 3.02 0.15 6.73
CA TYR A 61 3.28 1.29 7.61
C TYR A 61 2.03 2.16 7.74
N THR A 62 2.07 3.12 8.66
CA THR A 62 1.01 4.11 8.83
C THR A 62 1.59 5.52 8.88
N PHE A 63 0.78 6.50 8.46
CA PHE A 63 1.07 7.91 8.60
C PHE A 63 -0.23 8.69 8.75
N SER A 64 -0.16 9.89 9.29
CA SER A 64 -1.31 10.78 9.39
C SER A 64 -1.10 12.03 8.56
N GLN A 65 -2.17 12.49 7.92
CA GLN A 65 -2.23 13.78 7.24
C GLN A 65 -3.55 14.45 7.62
N ASN A 66 -3.47 15.59 8.30
CA ASN A 66 -4.63 16.30 8.83
C ASN A 66 -5.52 15.39 9.71
N LYS A 67 -6.77 15.17 9.29
CA LYS A 67 -7.78 14.37 10.00
C LYS A 67 -7.82 12.90 9.56
N VAL A 68 -6.89 12.46 8.73
CA VAL A 68 -6.88 11.10 8.16
C VAL A 68 -5.63 10.37 8.62
N GLN A 69 -5.80 9.14 9.12
CA GLN A 69 -4.71 8.19 9.26
C GLN A 69 -4.79 7.15 8.15
N PHE A 70 -3.67 6.96 7.48
CA PHE A 70 -3.51 6.02 6.38
C PHE A 70 -2.77 4.77 6.85
N PHE A 71 -3.15 3.60 6.34
CA PHE A 71 -2.53 2.32 6.65
C PHE A 71 -2.16 1.63 5.35
N ALA A 72 -0.87 1.60 5.03
CA ALA A 72 -0.33 0.89 3.88
C ALA A 72 -0.15 -0.59 4.24
N LEU A 73 -0.69 -1.49 3.42
CA LEU A 73 -0.54 -2.93 3.56
C LEU A 73 0.32 -3.49 2.41
N ASP A 74 1.14 -4.48 2.76
CA ASP A 74 1.72 -5.40 1.80
C ASP A 74 0.74 -6.55 1.59
N THR A 75 0.19 -6.64 0.38
CA THR A 75 -0.79 -7.67 0.03
C THR A 75 -0.22 -8.76 -0.88
N ASN A 76 1.11 -8.82 -1.03
CA ASN A 76 1.76 -9.84 -1.82
C ASN A 76 1.70 -11.23 -1.17
N GLY A 77 1.84 -12.27 -1.99
CA GLY A 77 1.83 -13.67 -1.51
C GLY A 77 2.94 -13.98 -0.51
N ASN A 78 4.06 -13.24 -0.54
CA ASN A 78 5.19 -13.40 0.38
C ASN A 78 5.21 -12.37 1.52
N ALA A 79 4.11 -11.64 1.74
CA ALA A 79 4.02 -10.70 2.85
C ALA A 79 4.15 -11.42 4.20
N ASP A 80 4.66 -10.71 5.21
CA ASP A 80 4.69 -11.18 6.60
C ASP A 80 3.30 -11.05 7.23
N TRP A 81 2.37 -11.90 6.77
CA TRP A 81 0.96 -11.85 7.12
C TRP A 81 0.70 -11.93 8.63
N LYS A 82 1.48 -12.73 9.35
CA LYS A 82 1.32 -12.89 10.80
C LYS A 82 1.61 -11.58 11.53
N ASN A 83 2.78 -10.99 11.29
CA ASN A 83 3.16 -9.78 12.02
C ASN A 83 2.40 -8.55 11.50
N GLN A 84 2.13 -8.48 10.20
CA GLN A 84 1.33 -7.40 9.60
C GLN A 84 -0.09 -7.35 10.17
N LEU A 85 -0.77 -8.50 10.36
CA LEU A 85 -2.14 -8.50 10.90
C LEU A 85 -2.18 -8.12 12.38
N ILE A 86 -1.19 -8.56 13.17
CA ILE A 86 -1.03 -8.13 14.57
C ILE A 86 -0.77 -6.62 14.63
N TRP A 87 0.12 -6.12 13.78
CA TRP A 87 0.41 -4.69 13.66
C TRP A 87 -0.84 -3.90 13.26
N LEU A 88 -1.60 -4.36 12.26
CA LEU A 88 -2.78 -3.66 11.76
C LEU A 88 -3.89 -3.57 12.81
N ASP A 89 -4.21 -4.67 13.51
CA ASP A 89 -5.21 -4.66 14.60
C ASP A 89 -4.78 -3.68 15.71
N LYS A 90 -3.50 -3.69 16.09
CA LYS A 90 -2.93 -2.77 17.08
C LYS A 90 -3.05 -1.31 16.62
N GLU A 91 -2.54 -0.95 15.45
CA GLU A 91 -2.52 0.44 14.99
C GLU A 91 -3.94 0.99 14.75
N LEU A 92 -4.87 0.17 14.26
CA LEU A 92 -6.27 0.55 14.14
C LEU A 92 -6.93 0.77 15.50
N SER A 93 -6.61 -0.05 16.51
CA SER A 93 -7.14 0.10 17.87
C SER A 93 -6.64 1.37 18.57
N LEU A 94 -5.41 1.79 18.27
CA LEU A 94 -4.80 3.00 18.84
C LEU A 94 -5.22 4.29 18.10
N SER A 95 -5.74 4.15 16.88
CA SER A 95 -6.07 5.29 16.03
C SER A 95 -7.26 6.09 16.54
N LYS A 96 -6.99 7.35 16.89
CA LYS A 96 -8.00 8.36 17.24
C LYS A 96 -8.43 9.22 16.04
N ALA A 97 -7.91 8.93 14.84
CA ALA A 97 -8.24 9.71 13.65
C ALA A 97 -9.72 9.51 13.28
N PRO A 98 -10.44 10.59 12.92
CA PRO A 98 -11.84 10.49 12.50
C PRO A 98 -11.98 9.76 11.16
N TRP A 99 -10.94 9.79 10.31
CA TRP A 99 -10.87 9.03 9.08
C TRP A 99 -9.71 8.04 9.11
N LYS A 100 -10.00 6.77 8.82
CA LYS A 100 -9.05 5.68 8.65
C LYS A 100 -9.18 5.16 7.23
N VAL A 101 -8.09 5.29 6.47
CA VAL A 101 -8.01 4.83 5.08
C VAL A 101 -6.94 3.76 5.00
N VAL A 102 -7.31 2.56 4.59
CA VAL A 102 -6.37 1.47 4.34
C VAL A 102 -6.10 1.41 2.84
N PHE A 103 -4.86 1.15 2.44
CA PHE A 103 -4.53 0.93 1.04
C PHE A 103 -3.54 -0.22 0.88
N GLY A 104 -3.73 -1.00 -0.17
CA GLY A 104 -2.89 -2.14 -0.55
C GLY A 104 -2.93 -2.32 -2.06
N HIS A 105 -2.12 -3.21 -2.62
CA HIS A 105 -2.11 -3.37 -4.08
C HIS A 105 -3.30 -4.21 -4.59
N HIS A 106 -3.44 -5.44 -4.10
CA HIS A 106 -4.49 -6.38 -4.55
C HIS A 106 -5.90 -6.05 -4.00
N PRO A 107 -6.97 -6.30 -4.79
CA PRO A 107 -8.36 -6.04 -4.40
C PRO A 107 -8.90 -7.02 -3.35
N ILE A 108 -9.84 -6.53 -2.54
CA ILE A 108 -10.67 -7.37 -1.64
C ILE A 108 -11.95 -7.78 -2.38
N TYR A 109 -12.64 -6.78 -2.93
CA TYR A 109 -13.81 -6.92 -3.77
C TYR A 109 -13.46 -6.37 -5.15
N SER A 110 -13.85 -7.09 -6.20
CA SER A 110 -13.70 -6.61 -7.57
C SER A 110 -14.76 -7.22 -8.50
N SER A 111 -15.14 -6.45 -9.52
CA SER A 111 -15.96 -6.90 -10.64
C SER A 111 -15.13 -7.18 -11.91
N GLY A 112 -13.80 -7.10 -11.83
CA GLY A 112 -12.91 -7.42 -12.93
C GLY A 112 -12.59 -8.92 -13.04
N HIS A 113 -11.60 -9.24 -13.87
CA HIS A 113 -11.09 -10.59 -14.14
C HIS A 113 -10.79 -11.41 -12.88
N TYR A 114 -10.16 -10.81 -11.86
CA TYR A 114 -9.75 -11.53 -10.65
C TYR A 114 -10.90 -11.75 -9.66
N GLY A 115 -11.98 -10.97 -9.78
CA GLY A 115 -13.15 -11.06 -8.92
C GLY A 115 -12.85 -10.83 -7.44
N ASN A 116 -13.72 -11.36 -6.58
CA ASN A 116 -13.61 -11.21 -5.13
C ASN A 116 -12.51 -12.10 -4.53
N ASN A 117 -11.64 -11.51 -3.71
CA ASN A 117 -10.64 -12.27 -2.95
C ASN A 117 -11.25 -12.75 -1.63
N THR A 118 -11.73 -13.99 -1.60
CA THR A 118 -12.41 -14.58 -0.44
C THR A 118 -11.53 -14.65 0.82
N SER A 119 -10.22 -14.83 0.67
CA SER A 119 -9.26 -14.83 1.79
C SER A 119 -9.16 -13.44 2.42
N PHE A 120 -9.07 -12.40 1.59
CA PHE A 120 -9.02 -11.02 2.04
C PHE A 120 -10.35 -10.57 2.65
N ILE A 121 -11.48 -11.00 2.10
CA ILE A 121 -12.80 -10.72 2.70
C ILE A 121 -12.87 -11.28 4.13
N LYS A 122 -12.45 -12.53 4.33
CA LYS A 122 -12.44 -13.16 5.66
C LYS A 122 -11.48 -12.48 6.63
N THR A 123 -10.34 -12.01 6.13
CA THR A 123 -9.27 -11.42 6.94
C THR A 123 -9.55 -9.95 7.30
N PHE A 124 -9.84 -9.12 6.29
CA PHE A 124 -9.86 -7.67 6.45
C PHE A 124 -11.24 -7.12 6.78
N THR A 125 -12.32 -7.64 6.18
CA THR A 125 -13.67 -7.06 6.39
C THR A 125 -14.08 -7.04 7.87
N PRO A 126 -13.83 -8.09 8.69
CA PRO A 126 -14.12 -8.02 10.12
C PRO A 126 -13.29 -6.96 10.86
N LEU A 127 -11.99 -6.84 10.57
CA LEU A 127 -11.10 -5.84 11.18
C LEU A 127 -11.53 -4.43 10.82
N PHE A 128 -11.84 -4.19 9.55
CA PHE A 128 -12.26 -2.89 9.04
C PHE A 128 -13.60 -2.46 9.65
N LYS A 129 -14.55 -3.39 9.81
CA LYS A 129 -15.81 -3.13 10.54
C LYS A 129 -15.57 -2.83 12.01
N LYS A 130 -14.76 -3.65 12.70
CA LYS A 130 -14.45 -3.51 14.14
C LYS A 130 -13.89 -2.13 14.47
N TYR A 131 -13.00 -1.59 13.63
CA TYR A 131 -12.32 -0.32 13.89
C TYR A 131 -12.85 0.87 13.08
N ASN A 132 -13.97 0.68 12.39
CA ASN A 132 -14.59 1.69 11.53
C ASN A 132 -13.57 2.29 10.54
N VAL A 133 -13.05 1.45 9.64
CA VAL A 133 -12.26 1.89 8.48
C VAL A 133 -13.25 2.32 7.38
N GLN A 134 -13.11 3.56 6.88
CA GLN A 134 -14.07 4.12 5.93
C GLN A 134 -13.78 3.70 4.49
N LEU A 135 -12.51 3.48 4.15
CA LEU A 135 -12.10 3.25 2.77
C LEU A 135 -10.93 2.26 2.70
N TYR A 136 -11.04 1.30 1.79
CA TYR A 136 -9.93 0.49 1.31
C TYR A 136 -9.65 0.83 -0.16
N ILE A 137 -8.44 1.29 -0.46
CA ILE A 137 -8.00 1.63 -1.83
C ILE A 137 -7.09 0.52 -2.35
N ASN A 138 -7.31 0.10 -3.60
CA ASN A 138 -6.48 -0.89 -4.28
C ASN A 138 -6.24 -0.55 -5.76
N GLY A 139 -5.34 -1.31 -6.38
CA GLY A 139 -5.08 -1.33 -7.82
C GLY A 139 -5.04 -2.78 -8.31
N HIS A 140 -3.93 -3.18 -8.95
CA HIS A 140 -3.68 -4.51 -9.54
C HIS A 140 -4.50 -4.81 -10.79
N GLU A 141 -5.78 -4.49 -10.74
CA GLU A 141 -6.70 -4.65 -11.85
C GLU A 141 -6.82 -3.33 -12.62
N HIS A 142 -6.56 -3.37 -13.92
CA HIS A 142 -6.52 -2.22 -14.82
C HIS A 142 -7.71 -2.23 -15.78
#